data_AF-A0A2R6JZA6-F1
#
_entry.id   AF-A0A2R6JZA6-F1
#
_cell.length_a   1.000
_cell.length_b   1.000
_cell.length_c   1.000
_cell.angle_alpha   90.00
_cell.angle_beta   90.00
_cell.angle_gamma   90.00
#
_symmetry.space_group_name_H-M   'P 1'
#
loop_
_entity.id
_entity.type
_entity.pdbx_description
1 polymer ?
#
loop_
_entity_poly.entity_id
_entity_poly.type
_entity_poly.pdbx_seq_one_letter_code
_entity_poly.pdbx_strand_id
1 'polypeptide(L)'
;MGVESVRQATIGGGLETPQSAESEEIQIELRPPENLPHFDGIDNYPFPEQDVIRGEYHYESSPRFGQPETGEGQFEIRTESGMIVLHSRDDRPRPKKIFSALDQVINGETKIKQNFVANRNQIWDFVERAAEQREVRVITPSGRIKSVSEVDVAWEKMRGQFPIEVASLVFYHGGESIRVRYNGDSLVIEPNEET
;
A
#
# COMPACT_ATOMS: atom_id res chain seq x y z
N MET A 1 -6.40 -44.31 -25.35
CA MET A 1 -6.42 -44.39 -26.83
C MET A 1 -7.26 -43.19 -27.27
N GLY A 2 -6.72 -42.09 -27.77
CA GLY A 2 -5.76 -41.94 -28.86
C GLY A 2 -6.54 -41.33 -30.01
N VAL A 3 -6.36 -40.04 -30.28
CA VAL A 3 -6.75 -39.43 -31.55
C VAL A 3 -5.60 -38.54 -31.98
N GLU A 4 -4.87 -39.01 -32.99
CA GLU A 4 -3.98 -38.20 -33.80
C GLU A 4 -4.82 -37.25 -34.65
N SER A 5 -4.37 -36.00 -34.79
CA SER A 5 -4.75 -35.19 -35.94
C SER A 5 -3.50 -34.46 -36.44
N VAL A 6 -3.19 -34.68 -37.71
CA VAL A 6 -2.05 -34.11 -38.44
C VAL A 6 -2.60 -33.22 -39.55
N ARG A 7 -1.81 -32.18 -39.89
CA ARG A 7 -1.75 -31.36 -41.13
C ARG A 7 -2.29 -29.93 -40.93
N GLN A 8 -1.68 -28.86 -41.42
CA GLN A 8 -0.52 -28.62 -42.28
C GLN A 8 -0.19 -27.12 -42.14
N ALA A 9 1.08 -26.76 -41.91
CA ALA A 9 1.50 -25.36 -41.86
C ALA A 9 2.09 -24.95 -43.22
N THR A 10 1.50 -23.94 -43.84
CA THR A 10 2.09 -23.23 -44.97
C THR A 10 2.94 -22.10 -44.42
N ILE A 11 4.26 -22.22 -44.53
CA ILE A 11 5.19 -21.11 -44.25
C ILE A 11 5.26 -20.28 -45.53
N GLY A 12 4.62 -19.10 -45.51
CA GLY A 12 4.77 -18.03 -46.49
C GLY A 12 5.22 -16.79 -45.73
N GLY A 13 6.39 -16.24 -46.10
CA GLY A 13 7.19 -15.34 -45.29
C GLY A 13 6.63 -13.94 -45.04
N GLY A 14 7.03 -13.38 -43.90
CA GLY A 14 7.27 -11.94 -43.76
C GLY A 14 6.39 -11.20 -42.76
N LEU A 15 7.03 -10.83 -41.64
CA LEU A 15 6.75 -9.70 -40.75
C LEU A 15 5.54 -9.79 -39.81
N GLU A 16 5.85 -10.30 -38.61
CA GLU A 16 5.45 -9.78 -37.30
C GLU A 16 4.24 -8.84 -37.26
N THR A 17 3.05 -9.39 -37.02
CA THR A 17 2.05 -8.66 -36.24
C THR A 17 2.42 -8.78 -34.76
N PRO A 18 2.69 -7.66 -34.05
CA PRO A 18 2.90 -7.72 -32.61
C PRO A 18 1.65 -8.32 -31.96
N GLN A 19 1.88 -9.26 -31.05
CA GLN A 19 0.86 -9.82 -30.19
C GLN A 19 0.12 -8.68 -29.46
N SER A 20 -1.17 -8.47 -29.72
CA SER A 20 -1.98 -7.45 -29.02
C SER A 20 -1.91 -7.64 -27.51
N ALA A 21 -1.19 -6.75 -26.83
CA ALA A 21 -0.91 -6.79 -25.41
C ALA A 21 -2.19 -6.85 -24.56
N GLU A 22 -2.11 -7.51 -23.42
CA GLU A 22 -3.06 -7.32 -22.32
C GLU A 22 -3.22 -5.80 -22.09
N SER A 23 -4.46 -5.30 -22.11
CA SER A 23 -4.73 -3.87 -21.97
C SER A 23 -5.28 -3.61 -20.58
N GLU A 24 -4.48 -2.92 -19.78
CA GLU A 24 -4.85 -2.39 -18.48
C GLU A 24 -4.70 -0.87 -18.54
N GLU A 25 -5.72 -0.14 -18.12
CA GLU A 25 -5.72 1.32 -18.13
C GLU A 25 -6.06 1.85 -16.74
N ILE A 26 -5.29 2.84 -16.27
CA ILE A 26 -5.57 3.59 -15.04
C ILE A 26 -5.70 5.06 -15.43
N GLN A 27 -6.88 5.62 -15.22
CA GLN A 27 -7.17 7.03 -15.39
C GLN A 27 -7.17 7.72 -14.03
N ILE A 28 -6.55 8.89 -13.94
CA ILE A 28 -6.41 9.68 -12.71
C ILE A 28 -6.96 11.07 -12.95
N GLU A 29 -7.86 11.50 -12.08
CA GLU A 29 -8.40 12.85 -12.06
C GLU A 29 -7.94 13.56 -10.78
N LEU A 30 -7.15 14.62 -10.96
CA LEU A 30 -6.66 15.45 -9.85
C LEU A 30 -7.64 16.59 -9.57
N ARG A 31 -7.92 16.83 -8.30
CA ARG A 31 -8.59 18.04 -7.82
C ARG A 31 -7.54 19.08 -7.39
N PRO A 32 -7.88 20.37 -7.44
CA PRO A 32 -6.98 21.43 -6.97
C PRO A 32 -6.53 21.19 -5.53
N PRO A 33 -5.31 21.60 -5.15
CA PRO A 33 -4.85 21.52 -3.77
C PRO A 33 -5.79 22.32 -2.86
N GLU A 34 -6.21 21.68 -1.78
CA GLU A 34 -6.97 22.29 -0.71
C GLU A 34 -6.09 22.37 0.52
N ASN A 35 -6.09 23.52 1.18
CA ASN A 35 -5.50 23.64 2.52
C ASN A 35 -6.49 22.96 3.48
N LEU A 36 -6.13 21.77 3.98
CA LEU A 36 -7.02 20.98 4.85
C LEU A 36 -6.90 21.41 6.31
N PRO A 37 -7.94 21.14 7.14
CA PRO A 37 -8.13 21.78 8.42
C PRO A 37 -7.05 21.34 9.41
N HIS A 38 -6.79 22.23 10.36
CA HIS A 38 -6.24 21.86 11.66
C HIS A 38 -6.94 20.58 12.14
N PHE A 39 -6.18 19.53 12.47
CA PHE A 39 -6.76 18.32 13.01
C PHE A 39 -7.29 18.64 14.41
N ASP A 40 -8.59 18.91 14.51
CA ASP A 40 -9.26 19.13 15.80
C ASP A 40 -8.97 17.94 16.73
N GLY A 41 -8.32 18.20 17.86
CA GLY A 41 -7.93 17.18 18.85
C GLY A 41 -6.51 16.62 18.70
N ILE A 42 -5.71 17.07 17.72
CA ILE A 42 -4.27 16.81 17.65
C ILE A 42 -3.51 18.11 17.93
N ASP A 43 -3.34 18.42 19.21
CA ASP A 43 -2.48 19.54 19.62
C ASP A 43 -1.03 19.25 19.17
N ASN A 44 -0.48 20.14 18.33
CA ASN A 44 0.86 20.05 17.72
C ASN A 44 1.00 19.03 16.57
N TYR A 45 0.09 19.05 15.59
CA TYR A 45 0.34 18.37 14.32
C TYR A 45 1.64 18.90 13.68
N PRO A 46 2.62 18.03 13.33
CA PRO A 46 3.97 18.47 12.95
C PRO A 46 4.07 19.11 11.56
N PHE A 47 2.97 19.18 10.80
CA PHE A 47 2.92 19.73 9.44
C PHE A 47 1.82 20.82 9.38
N PRO A 48 2.10 22.01 9.94
CA PRO A 48 1.10 23.07 10.09
C PRO A 48 0.69 23.72 8.77
N GLU A 49 1.50 23.63 7.72
CA GLU A 49 1.24 24.24 6.40
C GLU A 49 0.85 23.18 5.35
N GLN A 50 0.33 22.04 5.79
CA GLN A 50 0.08 20.92 4.90
C GLN A 50 -1.08 21.16 3.93
N ASP A 51 -0.74 21.22 2.65
CA ASP A 51 -1.72 21.11 1.57
C ASP A 51 -2.06 19.65 1.29
N VAL A 52 -3.32 19.43 0.90
CA VAL A 52 -3.80 18.11 0.48
C VAL A 52 -4.33 18.17 -0.94
N ILE A 53 -3.71 17.39 -1.80
CA ILE A 53 -4.13 17.18 -3.18
C ILE A 53 -4.96 15.91 -3.20
N ARG A 54 -6.22 16.04 -3.60
CA ARG A 54 -7.15 14.91 -3.72
C ARG A 54 -7.30 14.49 -5.16
N GLY A 55 -7.65 13.24 -5.37
CA GLY A 55 -8.06 12.79 -6.69
C GLY A 55 -8.78 11.46 -6.64
N GLU A 56 -9.25 11.06 -7.82
CA GLU A 56 -9.96 9.81 -8.02
C GLU A 56 -9.21 9.01 -9.09
N TYR A 57 -9.22 7.68 -8.97
CA TYR A 57 -8.69 6.80 -9.99
C TYR A 57 -9.77 5.85 -10.46
N HIS A 58 -9.74 5.57 -11.76
CA HIS A 58 -10.55 4.55 -12.41
C HIS A 58 -9.60 3.55 -13.08
N TYR A 59 -9.84 2.27 -12.81
CA TYR A 59 -9.09 1.15 -13.36
C TYR A 59 -10.01 0.28 -14.18
N GLU A 60 -9.53 -0.12 -15.35
CA GLU A 60 -10.14 -1.14 -16.17
C GLU A 60 -9.07 -2.11 -16.67
N SER A 61 -9.35 -3.40 -16.56
CA SER A 61 -8.55 -4.45 -17.16
C SER A 61 -9.37 -5.23 -18.17
N SER A 62 -8.77 -5.44 -19.33
CA SER A 62 -9.28 -6.35 -20.36
C SER A 62 -8.28 -7.49 -20.55
N PRO A 63 -8.19 -8.44 -19.60
CA PRO A 63 -7.26 -9.56 -19.72
C PRO A 63 -7.68 -10.49 -20.86
N ARG A 64 -6.70 -11.14 -21.51
CA ARG A 64 -6.97 -12.08 -22.62
C ARG A 64 -7.77 -13.31 -22.17
N PHE A 65 -7.67 -13.67 -20.90
CA PHE A 65 -8.40 -14.76 -20.28
C PHE A 65 -8.91 -14.30 -18.92
N GLY A 66 -10.17 -14.61 -18.60
CA GLY A 66 -10.83 -14.15 -17.37
C GLY A 66 -11.91 -13.11 -17.67
N GLN A 67 -12.49 -12.57 -16.60
CA GLN A 67 -13.45 -11.48 -16.71
C GLN A 67 -12.72 -10.14 -16.62
N PRO A 68 -13.19 -9.11 -17.33
CA PRO A 68 -12.74 -7.75 -17.11
C PRO A 68 -12.92 -7.37 -15.65
N GLU A 69 -11.92 -6.72 -15.08
CA GLU A 69 -12.00 -6.18 -13.73
C GLU A 69 -11.97 -4.67 -13.83
N THR A 70 -12.90 -4.04 -13.13
CA THR A 70 -12.92 -2.59 -12.95
C THR A 70 -12.71 -2.29 -11.47
N GLY A 71 -12.12 -1.14 -11.18
CA GLY A 71 -11.91 -0.68 -9.81
C GLY A 71 -11.93 0.84 -9.78
N GLU A 72 -12.49 1.39 -8.70
CA GLU A 72 -12.49 2.82 -8.45
C GLU A 72 -11.99 3.09 -7.03
N GLY A 73 -11.42 4.27 -6.85
CA GLY A 73 -11.05 4.72 -5.53
C GLY A 73 -10.59 6.16 -5.51
N GLN A 74 -10.23 6.61 -4.32
CA GLN A 74 -9.81 7.98 -4.05
C GLN A 74 -8.41 7.96 -3.46
N PHE A 75 -7.68 9.05 -3.65
CA PHE A 75 -6.38 9.22 -3.02
C PHE A 75 -6.22 10.64 -2.49
N GLU A 76 -5.36 10.77 -1.48
CA GLU A 76 -4.91 12.04 -0.93
C GLU A 76 -3.38 12.07 -0.94
N ILE A 77 -2.81 13.19 -1.35
CA ILE A 77 -1.36 13.46 -1.29
C ILE A 77 -1.17 14.63 -0.36
N ARG A 78 -0.37 14.44 0.67
CA ARG A 78 -0.09 15.41 1.71
C ARG A 78 1.32 15.95 1.52
N THR A 79 1.42 17.22 1.13
CA THR A 79 2.65 17.79 0.56
C THR A 79 3.80 17.86 1.56
N GLU A 80 3.55 18.36 2.78
CA GLU A 80 4.59 18.49 3.82
C GLU A 80 5.02 17.15 4.41
N SER A 81 4.08 16.28 4.77
CA SER A 81 4.41 14.97 5.33
C SER A 81 4.93 13.98 4.27
N GLY A 82 4.77 14.30 2.99
CA GLY A 82 5.05 13.40 1.87
C GLY A 82 4.22 12.11 1.91
N MET A 83 3.03 12.15 2.53
CA MET A 83 2.19 10.96 2.73
C MET A 83 1.19 10.84 1.58
N ILE A 84 1.00 9.61 1.09
CA ILE A 84 -0.07 9.29 0.14
C ILE A 84 -1.03 8.34 0.84
N VAL A 85 -2.30 8.71 0.90
CA VAL A 85 -3.37 7.90 1.45
C VAL A 85 -4.20 7.39 0.29
N LEU A 86 -4.43 6.07 0.25
CA LEU A 86 -5.23 5.44 -0.78
C LEU A 86 -6.50 4.87 -0.14
N HIS A 87 -7.65 5.29 -0.67
CA HIS A 87 -8.96 4.77 -0.31
C HIS A 87 -9.48 3.93 -1.48
N SER A 88 -9.25 2.62 -1.41
CA SER A 88 -9.79 1.67 -2.37
C SER A 88 -10.95 0.90 -1.74
N ARG A 89 -12.01 0.67 -2.51
CA ARG A 89 -13.09 -0.26 -2.10
C ARG A 89 -12.71 -1.71 -2.34
N ASP A 90 -11.83 -1.95 -3.32
CA ASP A 90 -11.42 -3.28 -3.75
C ASP A 90 -9.90 -3.47 -3.57
N ASP A 91 -9.47 -4.72 -3.36
CA ASP A 91 -8.04 -5.08 -3.32
C ASP A 91 -7.34 -4.94 -4.69
N ARG A 92 -8.10 -4.55 -5.72
CA ARG A 92 -7.66 -4.35 -7.10
C ARG A 92 -8.10 -2.97 -7.62
N PRO A 93 -7.26 -2.28 -8.41
CA PRO A 93 -5.89 -2.67 -8.77
C PRO A 93 -4.95 -2.58 -7.57
N ARG A 94 -3.88 -3.39 -7.59
CA ARG A 94 -2.90 -3.41 -6.49
C ARG A 94 -2.36 -1.99 -6.25
N PRO A 95 -2.20 -1.53 -4.99
CA PRO A 95 -1.72 -0.19 -4.67
C PRO A 95 -0.45 0.24 -5.43
N LYS A 96 0.48 -0.70 -5.65
CA LYS A 96 1.70 -0.46 -6.43
C LYS A 96 1.44 0.09 -7.84
N LYS A 97 0.40 -0.40 -8.54
CA LYS A 97 0.05 0.09 -9.88
C LYS A 97 -0.51 1.52 -9.83
N ILE A 98 -1.34 1.81 -8.83
CA ILE A 98 -1.91 3.15 -8.61
C ILE A 98 -0.79 4.15 -8.33
N PHE A 99 0.17 3.81 -7.45
CA PHE A 99 1.32 4.67 -7.18
C PHE A 99 2.18 4.92 -8.42
N SER A 100 2.39 3.92 -9.28
CA SER A 100 3.11 4.12 -10.55
C SER A 100 2.37 5.06 -11.51
N ALA A 101 1.04 4.97 -11.59
CA ALA A 101 0.24 5.90 -12.38
C ALA A 101 0.28 7.33 -11.80
N LEU A 102 0.20 7.47 -10.47
CA LEU A 102 0.32 8.77 -9.79
C LEU A 102 1.67 9.45 -10.05
N ASP A 103 2.77 8.70 -9.98
CA ASP A 103 4.13 9.22 -10.26
C ASP A 103 4.24 9.82 -11.68
N GLN A 104 3.57 9.20 -12.66
CA GLN A 104 3.53 9.69 -14.04
C GLN A 104 2.74 10.99 -14.19
N VAL A 105 1.63 11.14 -13.45
CA VAL A 105 0.76 12.32 -13.54
C VAL A 105 1.35 13.54 -12.81
N ILE A 106 2.09 13.32 -11.72
CA ILE A 106 2.63 14.39 -10.86
C ILE A 106 4.00 14.91 -11.39
N ASN A 107 4.28 14.74 -12.69
CA ASN A 107 5.48 15.22 -13.37
C ASN A 107 6.81 14.74 -12.76
N GLY A 108 6.88 13.55 -12.14
CA GLY A 108 8.13 12.88 -11.74
C GLY A 108 9.05 13.61 -10.75
N GLU A 109 8.74 14.84 -10.33
CA GLU A 109 9.50 15.57 -9.30
C GLU A 109 9.22 14.99 -7.90
N THR A 110 8.01 14.46 -7.70
CA THR A 110 7.63 13.81 -6.46
C THR A 110 8.03 12.34 -6.53
N LYS A 111 9.23 11.99 -6.06
CA LYS A 111 9.62 10.58 -5.92
C LYS A 111 8.74 9.91 -4.86
N ILE A 112 7.71 9.18 -5.30
CA ILE A 112 6.94 8.32 -4.42
C ILE A 112 7.88 7.22 -3.92
N LYS A 113 8.32 7.35 -2.66
CA LYS A 113 9.15 6.33 -2.03
C LYS A 113 8.28 5.09 -1.85
N GLN A 114 8.57 4.05 -2.62
CA GLN A 114 7.91 2.76 -2.47
C GLN A 114 8.12 2.16 -1.08
N ASN A 115 9.17 2.60 -0.39
CA ASN A 115 9.51 2.15 0.94
C ASN A 115 9.34 3.29 1.95
N PHE A 116 8.31 3.25 2.80
CA PHE A 116 8.24 4.04 4.01
C PHE A 116 9.32 3.55 4.98
N VAL A 117 10.47 4.21 5.00
CA VAL A 117 11.49 3.97 6.02
C VAL A 117 11.20 4.87 7.20
N ALA A 118 10.21 4.49 8.00
CA ALA A 118 10.01 5.17 9.27
C ALA A 118 11.27 5.12 10.12
N ASN A 119 11.45 6.16 10.94
CA ASN A 119 12.42 6.09 12.00
C ASN A 119 12.09 4.86 12.86
N ARG A 120 13.05 3.94 12.99
CA ARG A 120 12.87 2.67 13.73
C ARG A 120 12.28 2.92 15.10
N ASN A 121 12.70 3.99 15.77
CA ASN A 121 12.19 4.36 17.08
C ASN A 121 10.72 4.78 17.04
N GLN A 122 10.28 5.48 15.99
CA GLN A 122 8.88 5.88 15.82
C GLN A 122 7.95 4.69 15.54
N ILE A 123 8.43 3.65 14.83
CA ILE A 123 7.64 2.42 14.67
C ILE A 123 7.50 1.68 15.99
N TRP A 124 8.58 1.60 16.78
CA TRP A 124 8.51 1.07 18.13
C TRP A 124 7.52 1.89 19.00
N ASP A 125 7.60 3.23 18.98
CA ASP A 125 6.65 4.09 19.70
C ASP A 125 5.21 3.88 19.23
N PHE A 126 5.00 3.68 17.92
CA PHE A 126 3.67 3.42 17.35
C PHE A 126 3.11 2.08 17.83
N VAL A 127 3.92 1.01 17.82
CA VAL A 127 3.54 -0.32 18.31
C VAL A 127 3.26 -0.30 19.81
N GLU A 128 4.08 0.40 20.59
CA GLU A 128 3.91 0.54 22.04
C GLU A 128 2.65 1.31 22.43
N ARG A 129 2.16 2.21 21.56
CA ARG A 129 0.91 2.97 21.78
C ARG A 129 -0.35 2.17 21.42
N ALA A 130 -0.22 1.03 20.75
CA ALA A 130 -1.36 0.19 20.45
C ALA A 130 -2.01 -0.33 21.73
N ALA A 131 -3.33 -0.32 21.78
CA ALA A 131 -4.08 -0.88 22.90
C ALA A 131 -3.92 -2.41 22.97
N GLU A 132 -3.86 -3.06 21.81
CA GLU A 132 -3.54 -4.49 21.69
C GLU A 132 -2.49 -4.73 20.61
N GLN A 133 -1.54 -5.62 20.91
CA GLN A 133 -0.51 -6.08 19.97
C GLN A 133 -0.77 -7.55 19.66
N ARG A 134 -1.48 -7.83 18.55
CA ARG A 134 -1.89 -9.19 18.19
C ARG A 134 -0.73 -10.02 17.65
N GLU A 135 0.10 -9.39 16.83
CA GLU A 135 1.30 -10.00 16.27
C GLU A 135 2.36 -8.92 16.14
N VAL A 136 3.59 -9.21 16.59
CA VAL A 136 4.75 -8.35 16.33
C VAL A 136 5.89 -9.26 15.92
N ARG A 137 6.45 -9.01 14.73
CA ARG A 137 7.59 -9.75 14.18
C ARG A 137 8.73 -8.79 13.91
N VAL A 138 9.93 -9.23 14.26
CA VAL A 138 11.16 -8.43 14.17
C VAL A 138 12.23 -9.15 13.37
N ILE A 139 13.15 -8.37 12.79
CA ILE A 139 14.35 -8.89 12.14
C ILE A 139 15.45 -9.07 13.19
N THR A 140 15.92 -10.30 13.38
CA THR A 140 17.03 -10.61 14.28
C THR A 140 18.39 -10.18 13.68
N PRO A 141 19.45 -10.06 14.49
CA PRO A 141 20.82 -9.84 13.99
C PRO A 141 21.28 -10.89 12.96
N SER A 142 20.70 -12.09 13.00
CA SER A 142 20.92 -13.15 12.00
C SER A 142 20.13 -12.97 10.70
N GLY A 143 19.38 -11.87 10.56
CA GLY A 143 18.55 -11.57 9.38
C GLY A 143 17.26 -12.39 9.29
N ARG A 144 16.86 -13.08 10.36
CA ARG A 144 15.63 -13.90 10.37
C ARG A 144 14.47 -13.10 10.93
N ILE A 145 13.28 -13.29 10.35
CA ILE A 145 12.05 -12.70 10.88
C ILE A 145 11.47 -13.65 11.92
N LYS A 146 11.34 -13.19 13.17
CA LYS A 146 10.78 -13.96 14.29
C LYS A 146 9.67 -13.21 14.98
N SER A 147 8.72 -13.92 15.58
CA SER A 147 7.80 -13.31 16.55
C SER A 147 8.60 -12.82 17.75
N VAL A 148 8.20 -11.69 18.33
CA VAL A 148 8.80 -11.16 19.58
C VAL A 148 8.73 -12.19 20.71
N SER A 149 7.70 -13.03 20.75
CA SER A 149 7.56 -14.10 21.74
C SER A 149 8.59 -15.24 21.59
N GLU A 150 9.26 -15.34 20.44
CA GLU A 150 10.27 -16.37 20.12
C GLU A 150 11.71 -15.86 20.28
N VAL A 151 11.87 -14.60 20.67
CA VAL A 151 13.17 -13.95 20.86
C VAL A 151 13.46 -13.88 22.35
N ASP A 152 14.57 -14.49 22.77
CA ASP A 152 15.03 -14.51 24.16
C ASP A 152 15.72 -13.19 24.57
N VAL A 153 14.99 -12.09 24.42
CA VAL A 153 15.40 -10.73 24.79
C VAL A 153 14.20 -10.03 25.41
N ALA A 154 14.41 -9.27 26.49
CA ALA A 154 13.34 -8.48 27.08
C ALA A 154 12.80 -7.43 26.09
N TRP A 155 11.49 -7.19 26.10
CA TRP A 155 10.81 -6.26 25.19
C TRP A 155 11.49 -4.89 25.11
N GLU A 156 11.83 -4.31 26.26
CA GLU A 156 12.46 -2.97 26.38
C GLU A 156 13.85 -2.93 25.73
N LYS A 157 14.53 -4.08 25.68
CA LYS A 157 15.84 -4.23 25.04
C LYS A 157 15.73 -4.52 23.56
N MET A 158 14.56 -4.90 23.05
CA MET A 158 14.35 -5.11 21.62
C MET A 158 14.37 -3.79 20.85
N ARG A 159 13.85 -2.72 21.49
CA ARG A 159 13.86 -1.35 20.95
C ARG A 159 15.28 -0.91 20.60
N GLY A 160 15.46 -0.45 19.36
CA GLY A 160 16.75 0.00 18.82
C GLY A 160 17.70 -1.12 18.36
N GLN A 161 17.48 -2.37 18.78
CA GLN A 161 18.29 -3.53 18.38
C GLN A 161 17.64 -4.32 17.24
N PHE A 162 16.32 -4.49 17.28
CA PHE A 162 15.57 -5.29 16.33
C PHE A 162 14.59 -4.40 15.56
N PRO A 163 14.74 -4.26 14.23
CA PRO A 163 13.72 -3.60 13.42
C PRO A 163 12.42 -4.41 13.43
N ILE A 164 11.28 -3.72 13.56
CA ILE A 164 9.96 -4.33 13.37
C ILE A 164 9.73 -4.52 11.86
N GLU A 165 9.35 -5.73 11.48
CA GLU A 165 9.01 -6.10 10.10
C GLU A 165 7.51 -6.13 9.91
N VAL A 166 6.78 -6.80 10.80
CA VAL A 166 5.32 -6.92 10.74
C VAL A 166 4.75 -6.59 12.10
N ALA A 167 3.67 -5.82 12.16
CA ALA A 167 2.89 -5.66 13.36
C ALA A 167 1.39 -5.62 13.05
N SER A 168 0.60 -6.40 13.78
CA SER A 168 -0.86 -6.41 13.74
C SER A 168 -1.36 -5.81 15.05
N LEU A 169 -1.95 -4.63 14.98
CA LEU A 169 -2.22 -3.74 16.12
C LEU A 169 -3.70 -3.36 16.18
N VAL A 170 -4.19 -3.07 17.39
CA VAL A 170 -5.51 -2.50 17.61
C VAL A 170 -5.37 -1.19 18.37
N PHE A 171 -5.99 -0.14 17.85
CA PHE A 171 -6.15 1.16 18.50
C PHE A 171 -7.62 1.39 18.84
N TYR A 172 -7.92 2.26 19.81
CA TYR A 172 -9.27 2.70 20.10
C TYR A 172 -9.40 4.20 19.90
N HIS A 173 -10.44 4.61 19.18
CA HIS A 173 -10.75 6.02 18.97
C HIS A 173 -12.28 6.20 18.97
N GLY A 174 -12.81 7.10 19.79
CA GLY A 174 -14.25 7.37 19.84
C GLY A 174 -15.12 6.15 20.24
N GLY A 175 -14.55 5.14 20.90
CA GLY A 175 -15.26 3.89 21.23
C GLY A 175 -15.20 2.82 20.13
N GLU A 176 -14.64 3.13 18.96
CA GLU A 176 -14.44 2.19 17.87
C GLU A 176 -13.04 1.59 17.92
N SER A 177 -12.92 0.29 17.59
CA SER A 177 -11.62 -0.35 17.39
C SER A 177 -11.11 -0.05 15.99
N ILE A 178 -9.82 0.24 15.85
CA ILE A 178 -9.17 0.45 14.55
C ILE A 178 -8.07 -0.60 14.45
N ARG A 179 -8.23 -1.54 13.52
CA ARG A 179 -7.23 -2.56 13.23
C ARG A 179 -6.21 -2.00 12.25
N VAL A 180 -4.94 -2.08 12.61
CA VAL A 180 -3.85 -1.57 11.78
C VAL A 180 -2.80 -2.64 11.61
N ARG A 181 -2.43 -2.91 10.36
CA ARG A 181 -1.34 -3.78 9.99
C ARG A 181 -0.19 -2.97 9.43
N TYR A 182 0.95 -3.03 10.12
CA TYR A 182 2.24 -2.57 9.61
C TYR A 182 2.97 -3.73 8.94
N ASN A 183 3.53 -3.47 7.76
CA ASN A 183 4.36 -4.43 7.02
C ASN A 183 5.51 -3.69 6.35
N GLY A 184 6.63 -3.54 7.08
CA GLY A 184 7.93 -3.03 6.65
C GLY A 184 7.95 -1.56 6.20
N ASP A 185 7.10 -1.24 5.24
CA ASP A 185 6.98 0.03 4.54
C ASP A 185 5.53 0.43 4.26
N SER A 186 4.56 -0.34 4.74
CA SER A 186 3.14 -0.08 4.51
C SER A 186 2.35 -0.16 5.81
N LEU A 187 1.36 0.73 5.93
CA LEU A 187 0.34 0.70 6.97
C LEU A 187 -1.00 0.49 6.30
N VAL A 188 -1.68 -0.59 6.66
CA VAL A 188 -3.02 -0.93 6.18
C VAL A 188 -3.97 -0.78 7.36
N ILE A 189 -5.01 0.03 7.19
CA ILE A 189 -6.12 0.10 8.15
C ILE A 189 -7.15 -0.91 7.65
N GLU A 190 -7.36 -1.96 8.44
CA GLU A 190 -8.33 -2.99 8.08
C GLU A 190 -9.73 -2.52 8.47
N PRO A 191 -10.75 -2.71 7.61
CA PRO A 191 -12.12 -2.43 8.00
C PRO A 191 -12.50 -3.30 9.21
N ASN A 192 -13.25 -2.73 10.15
CA ASN A 192 -13.90 -3.55 11.17
C ASN A 192 -14.91 -4.44 10.44
N GLU A 193 -14.68 -5.75 10.43
CA GLU A 193 -15.76 -6.70 10.14
C GLU A 193 -16.79 -6.53 11.28
N GLU A 194 -17.88 -5.81 10.98
CA GLU A 194 -19.10 -5.91 11.77
C GLU A 194 -19.54 -7.39 11.77
N THR A 195 -19.95 -7.84 12.94
CA THR A 195 -20.26 -9.24 13.25
C THR A 195 -21.56 -9.68 12.60
#